data_AF-A0A9W8HVU8-F1
#
_entry.id   AF-A0A9W8HVU8-F1
#
_cell.length_a   1.000
_cell.length_b   1.000
_cell.length_c   1.000
_cell.angle_alpha   90.00
_cell.angle_beta   90.00
_cell.angle_gamma   90.00
#
_symmetry.space_group_name_H-M   'P 1'
#
loop_
_entity.id
_entity.type
_entity.pdbx_description
1 polymer ?
#
loop_
_entity_poly.entity_id
_entity_poly.type
_entity_poly.pdbx_seq_one_letter_code
_entity_poly.pdbx_strand_id
1 'polypeptide(L)'
;MAAEAAPMVWIDSEMTGLDYQHDTIIEIACIITDGELNILETGDDIVIHHPRDVMDAMGDWCKVHHGKSGLTQSVLDSKVTMAEAEAAVLELVKRHCSSPRTALLAGNSVHADRAFLSRLMPELTAYLSHRIIDVSSIKELARRWNRQVFRTAPPKKTTHR
;
A
#
# COMPACT_ATOMS: atom_id res chain seq x y z
N MET A 1 6.23 31.70 3.02
CA MET A 1 5.48 30.82 2.10
C MET A 1 5.29 29.52 2.84
N ALA A 2 4.06 29.01 2.93
CA ALA A 2 3.84 27.69 3.53
C ALA A 2 4.77 26.72 2.79
N ALA A 3 5.60 25.97 3.52
CA ALA A 3 6.39 24.92 2.92
C ALA A 3 5.43 24.08 2.08
N GLU A 4 5.69 23.99 0.78
CA GLU A 4 4.94 23.13 -0.14
C GLU A 4 4.78 21.78 0.57
N ALA A 5 3.55 21.44 0.93
CA ALA A 5 3.30 20.34 1.83
C ALA A 5 3.89 19.07 1.19
N ALA A 6 4.83 18.43 1.89
CA ALA A 6 5.59 17.32 1.35
C ALA A 6 4.65 16.26 0.73
N PRO A 7 4.94 15.73 -0.46
CA PRO A 7 4.03 14.81 -1.14
C PRO A 7 3.70 13.58 -0.28
N MET A 8 2.47 13.11 -0.44
CA MET A 8 1.98 11.90 0.21
C MET A 8 2.14 10.71 -0.73
N VAL A 9 2.64 9.61 -0.19
CA VAL A 9 2.87 8.35 -0.90
C VAL A 9 1.81 7.37 -0.45
N TRP A 10 0.78 7.20 -1.26
CA TRP A 10 -0.34 6.30 -1.00
C TRP A 10 0.03 4.90 -1.47
N ILE A 11 0.14 3.96 -0.54
CA ILE A 11 0.43 2.56 -0.86
C ILE A 11 -0.68 1.67 -0.33
N ASP A 12 -1.05 0.71 -1.15
CA ASP A 12 -1.91 -0.42 -0.80
C ASP A 12 -1.17 -1.69 -1.25
N SER A 13 -1.08 -2.68 -0.37
CA SER A 13 -0.46 -3.96 -0.66
C SER A 13 -1.44 -5.10 -0.43
N GLU A 14 -1.40 -6.10 -1.28
CA GLU A 14 -2.05 -7.39 -1.03
C GLU A 14 -1.00 -8.39 -0.54
N MET A 15 -1.37 -9.21 0.45
CA MET A 15 -0.46 -10.14 1.13
C MET A 15 -1.01 -11.57 1.15
N THR A 16 -0.14 -12.54 1.43
CA THR A 16 -0.52 -13.94 1.67
C THR A 16 -1.28 -14.15 2.99
N GLY A 17 -1.25 -13.14 3.87
CA GLY A 17 -1.88 -13.14 5.18
C GLY A 17 -1.58 -11.87 5.96
N LEU A 18 -1.75 -11.90 7.28
CA LEU A 18 -1.60 -10.74 8.17
C LEU A 18 -0.36 -10.83 9.08
N ASP A 19 0.34 -11.95 9.10
CA ASP A 19 1.54 -12.13 9.90
C ASP A 19 2.74 -11.57 9.14
N TYR A 20 3.07 -10.29 9.38
CA TYR A 20 4.18 -9.63 8.72
C TYR A 20 5.54 -10.33 8.91
N GLN A 21 5.70 -11.26 9.88
CA GLN A 21 6.93 -12.00 10.07
C GLN A 21 7.06 -13.18 9.10
N HIS A 22 5.94 -13.79 8.68
CA HIS A 22 5.93 -15.03 7.90
C HIS A 22 5.25 -14.91 6.53
N ASP A 23 4.28 -14.03 6.39
CA ASP A 23 3.57 -13.76 5.12
C ASP A 23 4.40 -12.90 4.17
N THR A 24 4.00 -12.76 2.92
CA THR A 24 4.68 -11.92 1.91
C THR A 24 3.72 -10.99 1.18
N ILE A 25 4.26 -9.92 0.59
CA ILE A 25 3.56 -9.05 -0.36
C ILE A 25 3.47 -9.79 -1.70
N ILE A 26 2.29 -9.75 -2.32
CA ILE A 26 2.00 -10.37 -3.63
C ILE A 26 1.54 -9.35 -4.68
N GLU A 27 1.06 -8.18 -4.26
CA GLU A 27 0.78 -7.03 -5.12
C GLU A 27 1.05 -5.74 -4.35
N ILE A 28 1.53 -4.71 -5.05
CA ILE A 28 1.71 -3.37 -4.51
C ILE A 28 1.27 -2.33 -5.54
N ALA A 29 0.49 -1.35 -5.08
CA ALA A 29 0.10 -0.18 -5.85
C ALA A 29 0.60 1.10 -5.16
N CYS A 30 0.93 2.13 -5.93
CA CYS A 30 1.41 3.40 -5.39
C CYS A 30 0.82 4.60 -6.14
N ILE A 31 0.30 5.57 -5.40
CA ILE A 31 -0.15 6.87 -5.93
C ILE A 31 0.56 7.99 -5.18
N ILE A 32 0.98 9.02 -5.91
CA ILE A 32 1.57 10.23 -5.33
C ILE A 32 0.54 11.36 -5.40
N THR A 33 0.34 12.05 -4.27
CA THR A 33 -0.46 13.28 -4.23
C THR A 33 0.31 14.43 -3.62
N ASP A 34 -0.12 15.66 -3.92
CA ASP A 34 0.27 16.84 -3.13
C ASP A 34 -0.44 16.86 -1.77
N GLY A 35 -0.17 17.91 -0.97
CA GLY A 35 -0.79 18.12 0.34
C GLY A 35 -2.30 18.39 0.34
N GLU A 36 -2.88 18.69 -0.82
CA GLU A 36 -4.32 18.95 -1.01
C GLU A 36 -5.05 17.74 -1.61
N LEU A 37 -4.38 16.58 -1.71
CA LEU A 37 -4.89 15.32 -2.26
C LEU A 37 -5.07 15.33 -3.79
N ASN A 38 -4.47 16.29 -4.50
CA ASN A 38 -4.44 16.23 -5.96
C ASN A 38 -3.43 15.17 -6.41
N ILE A 39 -3.84 14.29 -7.33
CA ILE A 39 -2.98 13.23 -7.87
C ILE A 39 -1.90 13.88 -8.74
N LEU A 40 -0.64 13.61 -8.40
CA LEU A 40 0.54 14.01 -9.17
C LEU A 40 0.95 12.92 -10.16
N GLU A 41 0.95 11.66 -9.71
CA GLU A 41 1.27 10.51 -10.54
C GLU A 41 0.66 9.23 -9.94
N THR A 42 0.18 8.33 -10.81
CA THR A 42 -0.27 6.99 -10.45
C THR A 42 0.75 6.00 -10.99
N GLY A 43 1.33 5.18 -10.12
CA GLY A 43 2.17 4.06 -10.51
C GLY A 43 1.35 2.88 -11.02
N ASP A 44 2.04 1.91 -11.63
CA ASP A 44 1.42 0.66 -12.04
C ASP A 44 1.09 -0.23 -10.83
N ASP A 45 0.06 -1.07 -10.98
CA ASP A 45 -0.21 -2.16 -10.04
C ASP A 45 0.80 -3.29 -10.31
N ILE A 46 1.74 -3.50 -9.39
CA ILE A 46 2.85 -4.44 -9.57
C ILE A 46 2.52 -5.76 -8.88
N VAL A 47 2.27 -6.80 -9.67
CA VAL A 47 2.11 -8.17 -9.17
C VAL A 47 3.46 -8.84 -9.02
N ILE A 48 3.76 -9.35 -7.83
CA ILE A 48 5.06 -9.94 -7.48
C ILE A 48 4.96 -11.46 -7.61
N HIS A 49 5.92 -12.07 -8.31
CA HIS A 49 5.97 -13.51 -8.48
C HIS A 49 6.23 -14.23 -7.17
N HIS A 50 5.45 -15.28 -6.92
CA HIS A 50 5.72 -16.27 -5.87
C HIS A 50 5.43 -17.68 -6.40
N PRO A 51 6.18 -18.69 -5.95
CA PRO A 51 5.94 -20.07 -6.33
C PRO A 51 4.60 -20.59 -5.79
N ARG A 52 4.10 -21.66 -6.41
CA ARG A 52 2.78 -22.23 -6.10
C ARG A 52 2.63 -22.68 -4.65
N ASP A 53 3.68 -23.24 -4.05
CA ASP A 53 3.67 -23.68 -2.66
C ASP A 53 3.43 -22.53 -1.67
N VAL A 54 4.00 -21.34 -1.93
CA VAL A 54 3.73 -20.13 -1.13
C VAL A 54 2.25 -19.72 -1.24
N MET A 55 1.70 -19.72 -2.46
CA MET A 55 0.29 -19.37 -2.68
C MET A 55 -0.67 -20.41 -2.09
N ASP A 56 -0.30 -21.69 -2.16
CA ASP A 56 -1.09 -22.79 -1.60
C ASP A 56 -0.97 -22.88 -0.06
N ALA A 57 0.01 -22.21 0.56
CA ALA A 57 0.16 -22.11 2.02
C ALA A 57 -0.71 -21.02 2.67
N MET A 58 -1.30 -20.12 1.87
CA MET A 58 -2.17 -19.05 2.37
C MET A 58 -3.35 -19.58 3.20
N GLY A 59 -3.84 -18.75 4.14
CA GLY A 59 -5.08 -19.02 4.85
C GLY A 59 -6.31 -19.03 3.91
N ASP A 60 -7.38 -19.72 4.33
CA ASP A 60 -8.59 -19.92 3.49
C ASP A 60 -9.19 -18.61 2.99
N TRP A 61 -9.18 -17.56 3.81
CA TRP A 61 -9.68 -16.26 3.42
C TRP A 61 -8.92 -15.69 2.22
N CYS A 62 -7.58 -15.68 2.27
CA CYS A 62 -6.73 -15.19 1.19
C CYS A 62 -6.87 -16.05 -0.06
N LYS A 63 -6.90 -17.39 0.07
CA LYS A 63 -7.13 -18.30 -1.07
C LYS A 63 -8.44 -17.99 -1.80
N VAL A 64 -9.52 -17.79 -1.05
CA VAL A 64 -10.84 -17.47 -1.63
C VAL A 64 -10.85 -16.08 -2.23
N HIS A 65 -10.31 -15.08 -1.54
CA HIS A 65 -10.37 -13.68 -2.00
C HIS A 65 -9.48 -13.46 -3.23
N HIS A 66 -8.21 -13.84 -3.14
CA HIS A 66 -7.22 -13.69 -4.22
C HIS A 66 -7.51 -14.60 -5.41
N GLY A 67 -8.12 -15.76 -5.17
CA GLY A 67 -8.61 -16.63 -6.24
C GLY A 67 -9.76 -15.99 -7.02
N LYS A 68 -10.70 -15.33 -6.33
CA LYS A 68 -11.85 -14.65 -6.96
C LYS A 68 -11.45 -13.40 -7.74
N SER A 69 -10.47 -12.63 -7.26
CA SER A 69 -9.95 -11.45 -7.97
C SER A 69 -9.04 -11.81 -9.15
N GLY A 70 -8.63 -13.09 -9.27
CA GLY A 70 -7.65 -13.54 -10.25
C GLY A 70 -6.20 -13.25 -9.85
N LEU A 71 -5.97 -12.58 -8.72
CA LEU A 71 -4.64 -12.22 -8.24
C LEU A 71 -3.74 -13.46 -8.03
N THR A 72 -4.30 -14.56 -7.51
CA THR A 72 -3.51 -15.80 -7.35
C THR A 72 -2.89 -16.26 -8.67
N GLN A 73 -3.65 -16.22 -9.77
CA GLN A 73 -3.13 -16.62 -11.07
C GLN A 73 -2.13 -15.58 -11.61
N SER A 74 -2.41 -14.28 -11.45
CA SER A 74 -1.47 -13.22 -11.83
C SER A 74 -0.12 -13.34 -11.12
N VAL A 75 -0.10 -13.74 -9.85
CA VAL A 75 1.13 -13.96 -9.07
C VAL A 75 1.96 -15.10 -9.64
N LEU A 76 1.32 -16.22 -9.97
CA LEU A 76 2.00 -17.38 -10.55
C LEU A 76 2.56 -17.07 -11.94
N ASP A 77 1.85 -16.26 -12.73
CA ASP A 77 2.25 -15.88 -14.09
C ASP A 77 3.23 -14.70 -14.12
N SER A 78 3.31 -13.92 -13.03
CA SER A 78 4.22 -12.79 -12.93
C SER A 78 5.68 -13.25 -13.03
N LYS A 79 6.52 -12.34 -13.53
CA LYS A 79 7.98 -12.50 -13.58
C LYS A 79 8.70 -11.45 -12.75
N VAL A 80 7.96 -10.55 -12.11
CA VAL A 80 8.51 -9.44 -11.33
C VAL A 80 8.91 -9.95 -9.96
N THR A 81 10.16 -9.71 -9.59
CA THR A 81 10.69 -10.01 -8.26
C THR A 81 10.34 -8.92 -7.25
N MET A 82 10.41 -9.25 -5.96
CA MET A 82 10.21 -8.25 -4.87
C MET A 82 11.13 -7.04 -5.02
N ALA A 83 12.40 -7.28 -5.41
CA ALA A 83 13.40 -6.22 -5.57
C ALA A 83 13.09 -5.30 -6.77
N GLU A 84 12.59 -5.86 -7.88
CA GLU A 84 12.16 -5.05 -9.03
C GLU A 84 10.91 -4.21 -8.68
N ALA A 85 9.97 -4.79 -7.94
CA ALA A 85 8.80 -4.06 -7.44
C ALA A 85 9.20 -2.92 -6.51
N GLU A 86 10.09 -3.18 -5.54
CA GLU A 86 10.64 -2.16 -4.64
C GLU A 86 11.32 -1.03 -5.43
N ALA A 87 12.18 -1.37 -6.40
CA ALA A 87 12.90 -0.41 -7.19
C ALA A 87 11.95 0.51 -8.00
N ALA A 88 10.91 -0.06 -8.62
CA ALA A 88 9.92 0.68 -9.38
C ALA A 88 9.14 1.68 -8.51
N VAL A 89 8.65 1.24 -7.34
CA VAL A 89 7.95 2.12 -6.40
C VAL A 89 8.87 3.19 -5.84
N LEU A 90 10.11 2.84 -5.48
CA LEU A 90 11.09 3.79 -4.98
C LEU A 90 11.47 4.83 -6.04
N GLU A 91 11.57 4.45 -7.31
CA GLU A 91 11.82 5.38 -8.41
C GLU A 91 10.68 6.40 -8.53
N LEU A 92 9.42 5.93 -8.52
CA LEU A 92 8.24 6.79 -8.50
C LEU A 92 8.27 7.78 -7.34
N VAL A 93 8.58 7.30 -6.13
CA VAL A 93 8.69 8.17 -4.95
C VAL A 93 9.80 9.21 -5.12
N LYS A 94 10.97 8.83 -5.62
CA LYS A 94 12.11 9.73 -5.82
C LYS A 94 11.86 10.82 -6.86
N ARG A 95 11.00 10.58 -7.86
CA ARG A 95 10.61 11.61 -8.85
C ARG A 95 9.89 12.79 -8.23
N HIS A 96 9.10 12.55 -7.17
CA HIS A 96 8.26 13.59 -6.53
C HIS A 96 8.79 14.05 -5.17
N CYS A 97 9.48 13.18 -4.45
CA CYS A 97 9.99 13.44 -3.12
C CYS A 97 11.52 13.49 -3.17
N SER A 98 12.11 14.60 -3.59
CA SER A 98 13.56 14.71 -3.82
C SER A 98 14.43 14.53 -2.57
N SER A 99 13.86 14.77 -1.38
CA SER A 99 14.56 14.63 -0.10
C SER A 99 14.14 13.34 0.61
N PRO A 100 15.08 12.45 1.00
CA PRO A 100 14.76 11.30 1.82
C PRO A 100 14.06 11.72 3.13
N ARG A 101 13.17 10.85 3.62
CA ARG A 101 12.45 10.94 4.91
C ARG A 101 11.42 12.08 5.01
N THR A 102 11.11 12.76 3.92
CA THR A 102 10.05 13.79 3.88
C THR A 102 8.71 13.21 3.44
N ALA A 103 8.72 12.22 2.55
CA ALA A 103 7.55 11.53 2.01
C ALA A 103 6.77 10.78 3.10
N LEU A 104 5.49 11.11 3.29
CA LEU A 104 4.62 10.43 4.26
C LEU A 104 3.89 9.26 3.60
N LEU A 105 4.06 8.07 4.16
CA LEU A 105 3.26 6.90 3.78
C LEU A 105 1.80 7.13 4.20
N ALA A 106 0.87 6.98 3.26
CA ALA A 106 -0.55 7.23 3.44
C ALA A 106 -1.38 6.02 3.01
N GLY A 107 -2.50 5.78 3.67
CA GLY A 107 -3.40 4.67 3.33
C GLY A 107 -4.39 4.34 4.44
N ASN A 108 -5.19 3.29 4.25
CA ASN A 108 -6.11 2.80 5.28
C ASN A 108 -5.46 1.70 6.11
N SER A 109 -5.34 1.88 7.42
CA SER A 109 -4.62 0.92 8.28
C SER A 109 -3.19 0.69 7.80
N VAL A 110 -2.58 1.72 7.20
CA VAL A 110 -1.29 1.65 6.48
C VAL A 110 -0.09 1.30 7.36
N HIS A 111 -0.29 1.26 8.68
CA HIS A 111 0.69 0.69 9.61
C HIS A 111 0.91 -0.81 9.34
N ALA A 112 -0.09 -1.53 8.83
CA ALA A 112 0.02 -2.92 8.44
C ALA A 112 0.93 -3.08 7.21
N ASP A 113 0.66 -2.33 6.13
CA ASP A 113 1.52 -2.26 4.95
C ASP A 113 2.94 -1.89 5.33
N ARG A 114 3.10 -0.87 6.18
CA ARG A 114 4.41 -0.43 6.67
C ARG A 114 5.20 -1.56 7.34
N ALA A 115 4.55 -2.46 8.07
CA ALA A 115 5.22 -3.58 8.73
C ALA A 115 5.80 -4.57 7.70
N PHE A 116 5.05 -4.86 6.63
CA PHE A 116 5.55 -5.67 5.51
C PHE A 116 6.66 -4.96 4.74
N LEU A 117 6.44 -3.69 4.36
CA LEU A 117 7.43 -2.90 3.64
C LEU A 117 8.76 -2.80 4.40
N SER A 118 8.71 -2.62 5.73
CA SER A 118 9.93 -2.52 6.54
C SER A 118 10.81 -3.77 6.47
N ARG A 119 10.21 -4.95 6.26
CA ARG A 119 10.93 -6.22 6.15
C ARG A 119 11.28 -6.58 4.71
N LEU A 120 10.36 -6.37 3.78
CA LEU A 120 10.43 -6.87 2.40
C LEU A 120 10.89 -5.83 1.39
N MET A 121 10.75 -4.54 1.71
CA MET A 121 11.15 -3.39 0.89
C MET A 121 11.89 -2.34 1.74
N PRO A 122 13.07 -2.68 2.28
CA PRO A 122 13.79 -1.85 3.25
C PRO A 122 14.35 -0.56 2.66
N GLU A 123 14.73 -0.52 1.38
CA GLU A 123 15.23 0.69 0.72
C GLU A 123 14.11 1.71 0.54
N LEU A 124 12.93 1.25 0.10
CA LEU A 124 11.73 2.09 0.04
C LEU A 124 11.39 2.64 1.42
N THR A 125 11.34 1.78 2.43
CA THR A 125 11.01 2.19 3.80
C THR A 125 12.02 3.17 4.38
N ALA A 126 13.31 3.00 4.08
CA ALA A 126 14.36 3.92 4.51
C ALA A 126 14.27 5.31 3.87
N TYR A 127 13.67 5.39 2.67
CA TYR A 127 13.41 6.64 1.97
C TYR A 127 12.17 7.37 2.48
N LEU A 128 11.17 6.64 2.98
CA LEU A 128 9.95 7.21 3.55
C LEU A 128 10.20 7.81 4.95
N SER A 129 9.34 8.73 5.35
CA SER A 129 9.29 9.21 6.74
C SER A 129 8.93 8.08 7.69
N HIS A 130 9.31 8.21 8.98
CA HIS A 130 8.84 7.31 10.03
C HIS A 130 7.36 7.51 10.38
N ARG A 131 6.81 8.69 10.03
CA ARG A 131 5.40 9.02 10.24
C ARG A 131 4.54 8.46 9.12
N ILE A 132 3.27 8.27 9.43
CA ILE A 132 2.24 7.81 8.49
C ILE A 132 1.01 8.69 8.57
N ILE A 133 0.24 8.72 7.49
CA ILE A 133 -1.12 9.27 7.45
C ILE A 133 -2.07 8.07 7.35
N ASP A 134 -2.58 7.62 8.50
CA ASP A 134 -3.52 6.50 8.56
C ASP A 134 -4.97 7.01 8.52
N VAL A 135 -5.60 6.86 7.36
CA VAL A 135 -7.01 7.27 7.14
C VAL A 135 -7.97 6.53 8.06
N SER A 136 -7.63 5.29 8.48
CA SER A 136 -8.47 4.56 9.43
C SER A 136 -8.47 5.19 10.83
N SER A 137 -7.41 5.89 11.22
CA SER A 137 -7.42 6.70 12.45
C SER A 137 -8.47 7.82 12.37
N ILE A 138 -8.50 8.56 11.26
CA ILE A 138 -9.47 9.64 11.04
C ILE A 138 -10.89 9.09 11.00
N LYS A 139 -11.11 7.97 10.30
CA LYS A 139 -12.41 7.28 10.22
C LYS A 139 -12.93 6.89 11.62
N GLU A 140 -12.07 6.35 12.47
CA GLU A 140 -12.43 5.93 13.83
C GLU A 140 -12.73 7.11 14.76
N LEU A 141 -12.02 8.24 14.60
CA LEU A 141 -12.34 9.49 15.30
C LEU A 141 -13.67 10.07 14.83
N ALA A 142 -13.90 10.17 13.53
CA ALA A 142 -15.16 10.67 12.96
C ALA A 142 -16.35 9.83 13.46
N ARG A 143 -16.22 8.50 13.48
CA ARG A 143 -17.26 7.58 13.98
C ARG A 143 -17.69 7.86 15.42
N ARG A 144 -16.77 8.32 16.28
CA ARG A 144 -17.01 8.58 17.71
C ARG A 144 -17.38 10.03 18.00
N TRP A 145 -16.68 10.98 17.38
CA TRP A 145 -16.75 12.40 17.74
C TRP A 145 -17.64 13.22 16.81
N ASN A 146 -17.81 12.80 15.55
CA ASN A 146 -18.66 13.49 14.59
C ASN A 146 -19.40 12.50 13.67
N ARG A 147 -20.41 11.84 14.25
CA ARG A 147 -21.18 10.80 13.56
C ARG A 147 -21.90 11.31 12.31
N GLN A 148 -22.21 12.60 12.23
CA GLN A 148 -22.80 13.20 11.03
C GLN A 148 -21.84 13.15 9.86
N VAL A 149 -20.59 13.59 10.04
CA VAL A 149 -19.53 13.50 9.02
C VAL A 149 -19.22 12.04 8.68
N PHE A 150 -19.19 11.14 9.66
CA PHE A 150 -18.98 9.71 9.37
C PHE A 150 -20.04 9.14 8.43
N ARG A 151 -21.30 9.57 8.56
CA ARG A 151 -22.40 9.11 7.69
C ARG A 151 -22.38 9.67 6.28
N THR A 152 -21.62 10.74 6.03
CA THR A 152 -21.44 11.28 4.68
C THR A 152 -20.31 10.61 3.91
N ALA A 153 -19.54 9.73 4.55
CA ALA A 153 -18.49 8.96 3.87
C ALA A 153 -19.12 8.11 2.75
N PRO A 154 -18.54 8.09 1.54
CA PRO A 154 -19.05 7.28 0.45
C PRO A 154 -18.97 5.78 0.81
N PRO A 155 -19.92 4.97 0.32
CA PRO A 155 -19.85 3.53 0.54
C PRO A 155 -18.58 2.97 -0.11
N LYS A 156 -17.93 2.01 0.57
CA LYS A 156 -16.82 1.27 -0.03
C LYS A 156 -17.33 0.55 -1.27
N LYS A 157 -16.71 0.80 -2.42
CA LYS A 157 -17.04 0.13 -3.69
C LYS A 157 -16.52 -1.31 -3.76
N THR A 158 -15.64 -1.71 -2.82
CA THR A 158 -15.02 -3.05 -2.72
C THR A 158 -14.45 -3.55 -4.05
N THR A 159 -13.91 -2.64 -4.83
CA THR A 159 -13.18 -2.91 -6.07
C THR A 159 -11.72 -3.17 -5.70
N HIS A 160 -11.40 -4.43 -5.40
CA HIS A 160 -10.02 -4.93 -5.42
C HIS A 160 -9.86 -5.59 -6.78
N ARG A 161 -9.31 -4.84 -7.73
CA ARG A 161 -9.42 -5.09 -9.18
C ARG A 161 -10.86 -5.12 -9.71
#